data_AF-A0A7J7JRR4-F1
#
_entry.id   AF-A0A7J7JRR4-F1
#
_cell.length_a   1.000
_cell.length_b   1.000
_cell.length_c   1.000
_cell.angle_alpha   90.00
_cell.angle_beta   90.00
_cell.angle_gamma   90.00
#
_symmetry.space_group_name_H-M   'P 1'
#
loop_
_entity.id
_entity.type
_entity.pdbx_description
1 polymer ?
#
loop_
_entity_poly.entity_id
_entity_poly.type
_entity_poly.pdbx_seq_one_letter_code
_entity_poly.pdbx_strand_id
1 'polypeptide(L)'
;MLVEELEASTSIIPSIDPMIEEIKEAQQLDAVCQEVQNLIIKGWPTYKTDAHAAVHPYWDVKGHLTQSKGLLLTLDEQATSNYSTLNA
;
A
#
# COMPACT_ATOMS: atom_id res chain seq x y z
N MET A 1 -3.40 24.54 -39.65
CA MET A 1 -4.19 25.51 -38.84
C MET A 1 -5.05 24.70 -37.89
N LEU A 2 -4.88 24.99 -36.60
CA LEU A 2 -5.80 24.84 -35.46
C LEU A 2 -6.32 23.42 -35.11
N VAL A 3 -5.66 22.90 -34.07
CA VAL A 3 -6.07 22.05 -32.94
C VAL A 3 -7.54 21.64 -32.84
N GLU A 4 -7.77 20.37 -32.51
CA GLU A 4 -8.74 20.01 -31.46
C GLU A 4 -8.22 18.78 -30.70
N GLU A 5 -7.97 19.07 -29.43
CA GLU A 5 -7.39 18.30 -28.36
C GLU A 5 -8.47 17.34 -27.85
N LEU A 6 -8.22 16.03 -27.84
CA LEU A 6 -8.98 15.13 -26.98
C LEU A 6 -8.00 14.46 -26.05
N GLU A 7 -7.79 15.14 -24.93
CA GLU A 7 -7.15 14.65 -23.72
C GLU A 7 -7.91 13.42 -23.20
N ALA A 8 -7.70 12.28 -23.85
CA ALA A 8 -7.96 11.00 -23.24
C ALA A 8 -6.81 10.74 -22.24
N SER A 9 -6.85 11.46 -21.11
CA SER A 9 -6.17 11.06 -19.87
C SER A 9 -6.82 9.78 -19.34
N THR A 10 -6.83 8.73 -20.16
CA THR A 10 -6.88 7.37 -19.67
C THR A 10 -5.51 7.20 -19.04
N SER A 11 -5.44 7.45 -17.73
CA SER A 11 -4.32 6.99 -16.90
C SER A 11 -4.15 5.53 -17.29
N ILE A 12 -3.10 5.27 -18.06
CA ILE A 12 -2.71 3.94 -18.47
C ILE A 12 -2.37 3.29 -17.15
N ILE A 13 -3.31 2.54 -16.59
CA ILE A 13 -3.02 1.54 -15.58
C ILE A 13 -2.60 0.34 -16.43
N PRO A 14 -1.29 0.17 -16.73
CA PRO A 14 -0.87 -0.98 -17.50
C PRO A 14 -1.18 -2.21 -16.65
N SER A 15 -2.18 -2.99 -17.06
CA SER A 15 -2.52 -4.32 -16.54
C SER A 15 -2.14 -4.50 -15.06
N ILE A 16 -2.94 -3.96 -14.14
CA ILE A 16 -2.63 -3.94 -12.70
C ILE A 16 -2.52 -5.37 -12.13
N ASP A 17 -3.22 -6.33 -12.73
CA ASP A 17 -3.33 -7.69 -12.22
C ASP A 17 -2.00 -8.46 -12.12
N PRO A 18 -1.16 -8.57 -13.18
CA PRO A 18 0.13 -9.27 -13.07
C PRO A 18 1.13 -8.59 -12.12
N MET A 19 1.15 -7.25 -12.07
CA MET A 19 2.04 -6.52 -11.17
C MET A 19 1.61 -6.67 -9.71
N ILE A 20 0.30 -6.62 -9.44
CA ILE A 20 -0.26 -6.85 -8.11
C ILE A 20 -0.02 -8.30 -7.67
N GLU A 21 -0.10 -9.27 -8.58
CA GLU A 21 0.22 -10.67 -8.31
C GLU A 21 1.70 -10.84 -7.96
N GLU A 22 2.62 -10.24 -8.71
CA GLU A 22 4.06 -10.28 -8.42
C GLU A 22 4.38 -9.65 -7.06
N ILE A 23 3.79 -8.49 -6.73
CA ILE A 23 3.95 -7.86 -5.42
C ILE A 23 3.41 -8.77 -4.31
N LYS A 24 2.27 -9.41 -4.55
CA LYS A 24 1.68 -10.34 -3.59
C LYS A 24 2.60 -11.55 -3.37
N GLU A 25 3.14 -12.13 -4.42
CA GLU A 25 4.09 -13.24 -4.33
C GLU A 25 5.37 -12.82 -3.59
N ALA A 26 5.92 -11.65 -3.90
CA ALA A 26 7.09 -11.11 -3.21
C ALA A 26 6.82 -10.90 -1.71
N GLN A 27 5.66 -10.33 -1.35
CA GLN A 27 5.25 -10.16 0.05
C GLN A 27 4.96 -11.49 0.76
N GLN A 28 4.50 -12.51 0.03
CA GLN A 28 4.30 -13.86 0.56
C GLN A 28 5.63 -14.59 0.76
N LEU A 29 6.67 -14.30 -0.01
CA LEU A 29 8.00 -14.87 0.20
C LEU A 29 8.77 -14.15 1.32
N ASP A 30 8.41 -12.89 1.60
CA ASP A 30 9.04 -12.08 2.63
C ASP A 30 8.48 -12.40 4.04
N ALA A 31 9.32 -12.97 4.89
CA ALA A 31 8.95 -13.33 6.26
C ALA A 31 8.60 -12.11 7.13
N VAL A 32 9.17 -10.93 6.86
CA VAL A 32 8.86 -9.69 7.59
C VAL A 32 7.47 -9.20 7.20
N CYS A 33 7.13 -9.20 5.91
CA CYS A 33 5.80 -8.85 5.44
C CYS A 33 4.73 -9.78 6.04
N GLN A 34 4.98 -11.09 6.06
CA GLN A 34 4.06 -12.04 6.71
C GLN A 34 3.87 -11.73 8.20
N GLU A 35 4.95 -11.43 8.93
CA GLU A 35 4.86 -11.10 10.36
C GLU A 35 4.10 -9.79 10.58
N VAL A 36 4.37 -8.75 9.77
CA VAL A 36 3.62 -7.49 9.84
C VAL A 36 2.13 -7.72 9.57
N GLN A 37 1.77 -8.54 8.58
CA GLN A 37 0.37 -8.90 8.32
C GLN A 37 -0.26 -9.63 9.52
N ASN A 38 0.48 -10.55 10.13
CA ASN A 38 0.04 -11.27 11.33
C ASN A 38 -0.20 -10.33 12.51
N LEU A 39 0.68 -9.33 12.71
CA LEU A 39 0.54 -8.29 13.74
C LEU A 39 -0.64 -7.36 13.48
N ILE A 40 -0.98 -7.09 12.21
CA ILE A 40 -2.18 -6.31 11.87
C ILE A 40 -3.46 -7.08 12.24
N ILE A 41 -3.50 -8.40 11.98
CA ILE A 41 -4.65 -9.25 12.28
C ILE A 41 -4.79 -9.53 13.78
N LYS A 42 -3.69 -9.91 14.44
CA LYS A 42 -3.68 -10.27 15.88
C LYS A 42 -3.63 -9.06 16.80
N GLY A 43 -3.21 -7.91 16.29
CA GLY A 43 -2.87 -6.73 17.07
C GLY A 43 -1.39 -6.67 17.38
N TRP A 44 -0.87 -5.43 17.38
CA TRP A 44 0.51 -5.16 17.75
C TRP A 44 0.71 -5.36 19.26
N PRO A 45 1.87 -5.87 19.70
CA PRO A 45 2.15 -6.01 21.12
C PRO A 45 2.20 -4.64 21.81
N THR A 46 2.15 -4.63 23.15
CA THR A 46 2.17 -3.38 23.93
C THR A 46 3.49 -2.63 23.80
N TYR A 47 4.62 -3.33 23.65
CA TYR A 47 5.93 -2.73 23.51
C TYR A 47 6.66 -3.21 22.25
N LYS A 48 7.44 -2.30 21.65
CA LYS A 48 8.23 -2.55 20.43
C LYS A 48 9.26 -3.66 20.61
N THR A 49 9.78 -3.82 21.83
CA THR A 49 10.76 -4.84 22.20
C THR A 49 10.22 -6.26 22.16
N ASP A 50 8.91 -6.45 22.33
CA ASP A 50 8.26 -7.76 22.23
C ASP A 50 8.05 -8.19 20.78
N ALA A 51 8.09 -7.24 19.84
CA ALA A 51 8.03 -7.53 18.42
C ALA A 51 9.42 -7.80 17.84
N HIS A 52 9.48 -8.63 16.80
CA HIS A 52 10.71 -8.95 16.12
C HIS A 52 11.41 -7.68 15.58
N ALA A 53 12.73 -7.60 15.68
CA ALA A 53 13.49 -6.41 15.25
C ALA A 53 13.22 -6.02 13.80
N ALA A 54 12.93 -7.01 12.94
CA ALA A 54 12.61 -6.77 11.54
C ALA A 54 11.31 -5.97 11.32
N VAL A 55 10.35 -6.01 12.26
CA VAL A 55 9.09 -5.27 12.16
C VAL A 55 9.14 -3.89 12.83
N HIS A 56 10.26 -3.56 13.50
CA HIS A 56 10.49 -2.27 14.13
C HIS A 56 10.31 -1.04 13.22
N PRO A 57 10.72 -1.04 11.93
CA PRO A 57 10.47 0.09 11.04
C PRO A 57 8.98 0.30 10.75
N TYR A 58 8.17 -0.76 10.84
CA TYR A 58 6.72 -0.71 10.62
C TYR A 58 5.95 -0.26 11.86
N TRP A 59 6.61 -0.17 13.02
CA TRP A 59 5.97 0.20 14.30
C TRP A 59 5.41 1.62 14.34
N ASP A 60 6.14 2.55 13.73
CA ASP A 60 5.78 3.97 13.69
C ASP A 60 4.58 4.21 12.75
N VAL A 61 4.48 3.40 11.68
CA VAL A 61 3.40 3.48 10.68
C VAL A 61 2.28 2.47 10.90
N LYS A 62 2.28 1.72 12.02
CA LYS A 62 1.30 0.65 12.27
C LYS A 62 -0.17 1.06 12.15
N GLY A 63 -0.50 2.31 12.45
CA GLY A 63 -1.86 2.86 12.30
C GLY A 63 -2.27 3.14 10.85
N HIS A 64 -1.29 3.22 9.94
CA HIS A 64 -1.48 3.42 8.51
C HIS A 64 -1.35 2.10 7.73
N LEU A 65 -0.92 1.02 8.38
CA LEU A 65 -0.80 -0.29 7.75
C LEU A 65 -2.15 -1.01 7.77
N THR A 66 -2.57 -1.49 6.62
CA THR A 66 -3.78 -2.29 6.46
C THR A 66 -3.49 -3.51 5.60
N GLN A 67 -4.30 -4.55 5.76
CA GLN A 67 -4.22 -5.76 4.94
C GLN A 67 -5.46 -5.84 4.05
N SER A 68 -5.27 -6.04 2.75
CA SER A 68 -6.37 -6.27 1.81
C SER A 68 -6.01 -7.36 0.82
N LYS A 69 -6.87 -8.39 0.70
CA LYS A 69 -6.70 -9.52 -0.24
C LYS A 69 -5.31 -10.21 -0.18
N GLY A 70 -4.68 -10.20 1.00
CA GLY A 70 -3.34 -10.77 1.22
C GLY A 70 -2.17 -9.84 0.84
N LEU A 71 -2.44 -8.57 0.55
CA LEU A 71 -1.45 -7.53 0.37
C LEU A 71 -1.39 -6.63 1.59
N LEU A 72 -0.17 -6.33 2.00
CA LEU A 72 0.13 -5.27 2.96
C LEU A 72 0.14 -3.93 2.23
N LEU A 73 -0.73 -3.02 2.67
CA LEU A 73 -0.91 -1.70 2.09
C LEU A 73 -0.67 -0.62 3.15
N THR A 74 -0.10 0.50 2.73
CA THR A 74 0.03 1.72 3.54
C THR A 74 -0.99 2.75 3.07
N LEU A 75 -1.80 3.25 4.00
CA LEU A 75 -2.66 4.40 3.77
C LEU A 75 -1.82 5.68 3.84
N ASP A 76 -1.42 6.18 2.68
CA ASP A 76 -0.79 7.50 2.56
C ASP A 76 -1.87 8.59 2.48
N GLU A 77 -1.85 9.53 3.43
CA GLU A 77 -2.86 10.59 3.55
C GLU A 77 -2.85 11.57 2.35
N GLN A 78 -1.74 11.65 1.60
CA GLN A 78 -1.58 12.57 0.48
C GLN A 78 -2.26 12.08 -0.80
N ALA A 79 -2.63 10.80 -0.88
CA ALA A 79 -3.35 10.26 -2.04
C ALA A 79 -4.74 10.89 -2.22
N THR A 80 -5.38 11.35 -1.14
CA THR A 80 -6.74 11.93 -1.16
C THR A 80 -6.76 13.40 -1.59
N SER A 81 -5.65 14.13 -1.45
CA SER A 81 -5.61 15.58 -1.74
C SER A 81 -5.57 15.90 -3.25
N ASN A 82 -5.05 14.99 -4.08
CA ASN A 82 -4.96 15.22 -5.52
C ASN A 82 -6.28 14.97 -6.27
N TYR A 83 -7.23 14.25 -5.68
CA TYR A 83 -8.56 14.05 -6.30
C TYR A 83 -9.50 15.25 -6.09
N SER A 84 -9.24 16.09 -5.08
CA SER A 84 -10.07 17.26 -4.79
C SER A 84 -9.72 18.48 -5.66
N THR A 85 -8.49 18.55 -6.19
CA THR A 85 -8.04 19.69 -7.03
C THR A 85 -8.35 19.49 -8.52
N LEU A 86 -8.73 18.29 -8.95
CA LEU A 86 -9.15 18.00 -10.34
C LEU A 86 -10.64 18.23 -10.61
N ASN A 87 -11.43 18.64 -9.59
CA ASN A 87 -12.87 18.85 -9.70
C ASN A 87 -13.32 20.27 -9.27
N ALA A 88 -12.42 21.24 -9.21
CA ALA A 88 -12.72 22.63 -8.84
C ALA A 88 -12.65 23.58 -10.04
#